data_AF-A0A949NF73-F1
#
_entry.id   AF-A0A949NF73-F1
#
_cell.length_a   1.000
_cell.length_b   1.000
_cell.length_c   1.000
_cell.angle_alpha   90.00
_cell.angle_beta   90.00
_cell.angle_gamma   90.00
#
_symmetry.space_group_name_H-M   'P 1'
#
loop_
_entity.id
_entity.type
_entity.pdbx_description
1 polymer ?
#
loop_
_entity_poly.entity_id
_entity_poly.type
_entity_poly.pdbx_seq_one_letter_code
_entity_poly.pdbx_strand_id
1 'polypeptide(L)' 'MKREIHDDSVLKKGKNYVKFHRLLAKAEADGRLDGKFRCPVCGMRYLTEKDSDDCCRIISD' A
#
# COMPACT_ATOMS: atom_id res chain seq x y z
N MET A 1 -29.59 13.92 -34.54
CA MET A 1 -28.72 13.97 -33.35
C MET A 1 -29.23 12.92 -32.37
N LYS A 2 -28.52 11.79 -32.21
CA LYS A 2 -28.95 10.69 -31.31
C LYS A 2 -28.42 11.00 -29.90
N ARG A 3 -29.32 11.13 -28.92
CA ARG A 3 -28.98 11.27 -27.49
C ARG A 3 -28.71 9.87 -26.94
N GLU A 4 -27.50 9.63 -26.47
CA GLU A 4 -27.17 8.44 -25.70
C GLU A 4 -27.82 8.55 -24.32
N ILE A 5 -28.68 7.60 -23.98
CA ILE A 5 -29.28 7.49 -22.66
C ILE A 5 -28.22 6.86 -21.75
N HIS A 6 -27.63 7.65 -20.85
CA HIS A 6 -26.82 7.13 -19.76
C HIS A 6 -27.77 6.51 -18.73
N ASP A 7 -27.82 5.17 -18.69
CA ASP A 7 -28.53 4.42 -17.66
C ASP A 7 -27.70 4.43 -16.38
N ASP A 8 -27.99 5.41 -15.51
CA ASP A 8 -27.35 5.58 -14.20
C ASP A 8 -27.83 4.54 -13.16
N SER A 9 -28.67 3.58 -13.53
CA SER A 9 -29.27 2.62 -12.58
C SER A 9 -28.34 1.49 -12.14
N VAL A 10 -27.22 1.27 -12.85
CA VAL A 10 -26.31 0.14 -12.56
C VAL A 10 -24.94 0.63 -12.10
N LEU A 11 -24.75 0.68 -10.78
CA LEU A 11 -23.42 0.85 -10.16
C LEU A 11 -22.53 -0.34 -10.53
N LYS A 12 -21.62 -0.14 -11.51
CA LYS A 12 -20.65 -1.16 -11.90
C LYS A 12 -19.58 -1.30 -10.81
N LYS A 13 -19.44 -2.49 -10.23
CA LYS A 13 -18.36 -2.80 -9.30
C LYS A 13 -17.01 -2.55 -10.00
N GLY A 14 -16.17 -1.73 -9.38
CA GLY A 14 -14.82 -1.45 -9.88
C GLY A 14 -14.01 -2.73 -10.11
N LYS A 15 -13.03 -2.68 -11.02
CA LYS A 15 -12.19 -3.83 -11.35
C LYS A 15 -11.60 -4.43 -10.07
N ASN A 16 -11.68 -5.75 -9.92
CA ASN A 16 -10.99 -6.46 -8.84
C ASN A 16 -9.47 -6.34 -9.08
N TYR A 17 -8.82 -5.39 -8.41
CA TYR A 17 -7.38 -5.26 -8.44
C TYR A 17 -6.76 -6.30 -7.52
N VAL A 18 -6.70 -7.55 -7.99
CA VAL A 18 -6.07 -8.68 -7.27
C VAL A 18 -4.62 -8.32 -6.85
N LYS A 19 -3.94 -7.51 -7.68
CA LYS A 19 -2.61 -6.95 -7.36
C LYS A 19 -2.62 -6.02 -6.14
N PHE A 20 -3.64 -5.17 -6.00
CA PHE A 20 -3.76 -4.25 -4.85
C PHE A 20 -3.90 -5.05 -3.54
N HIS A 21 -4.84 -5.99 -3.48
CA HIS A 21 -5.04 -6.80 -2.28
C HIS A 21 -3.81 -7.64 -1.93
N ARG A 22 -3.09 -8.16 -2.94
CA ARG A 22 -1.85 -8.92 -2.71
C ARG A 22 -0.72 -8.04 -2.18
N LEU A 23 -0.60 -6.81 -2.69
CA LEU A 23 0.39 -5.84 -2.20
C LEU A 23 0.05 -5.38 -0.77
N LEU A 24 -1.23 -5.17 -0.50
CA LEU A 24 -1.73 -4.77 0.82
C LEU A 24 -1.46 -5.87 1.86
N ALA A 25 -1.89 -7.11 1.59
CA ALA A 25 -1.66 -8.24 2.48
C ALA A 25 -0.16 -8.50 2.74
N LYS A 26 0.68 -8.30 1.72
CA LYS A 26 2.14 -8.39 1.90
C LYS A 26 2.66 -7.27 2.81
N ALA A 27 2.19 -6.04 2.63
CA ALA A 27 2.59 -4.92 3.47
C ALA A 27 2.12 -5.09 4.93
N GLU A 28 0.94 -5.66 5.16
CA GLU A 28 0.45 -6.03 6.49
C GLU A 28 1.34 -7.12 7.12
N ALA A 29 1.63 -8.19 6.39
CA ALA A 29 2.48 -9.29 6.88
C ALA A 29 3.92 -8.85 7.19
N ASP A 30 4.48 -7.96 6.37
CA ASP A 30 5.79 -7.35 6.56
C ASP A 30 5.78 -6.27 7.68
N GLY A 31 4.62 -5.96 8.27
CA GLY A 31 4.49 -4.96 9.33
C GLY A 31 4.65 -3.52 8.88
N ARG A 32 4.54 -3.27 7.57
CA ARG A 32 4.73 -1.97 6.92
C ARG A 32 3.56 -1.01 7.07
N LEU A 33 2.39 -1.56 7.41
CA LEU A 33 1.20 -0.83 7.80
C LEU A 33 1.07 -1.02 9.33
N ASP A 34 1.16 0.08 10.07
CA ASP A 34 0.98 0.13 11.54
C ASP A 34 2.09 -0.42 12.46
N GLY A 35 3.27 -0.71 11.93
CA GLY A 35 4.45 -0.96 12.77
C GLY A 35 4.75 0.18 13.76
N LYS A 36 5.19 -0.17 14.98
CA LYS A 36 5.51 0.80 16.06
C LYS A 36 6.73 1.67 15.74
N PHE A 37 7.69 1.13 15.00
CA PHE A 37 8.95 1.79 14.68
C PHE A 37 8.85 2.44 13.31
N ARG A 38 9.46 3.60 13.13
CA ARG A 38 9.39 4.38 11.88
C ARG A 38 10.79 4.68 11.38
N CYS A 39 11.04 4.37 10.11
CA CYS A 39 12.31 4.73 9.48
C CYS A 39 12.45 6.27 9.48
N PRO A 40 13.54 6.83 10.02
CA PRO A 40 13.72 8.28 10.10
C PRO A 40 13.92 8.95 8.73
N VAL A 41 14.28 8.17 7.69
CA VAL A 41 14.58 8.69 6.34
C VAL A 41 13.33 8.72 5.45
N CYS A 42 12.72 7.55 5.22
CA CYS A 42 11.56 7.45 4.31
C CYS A 42 10.21 7.51 5.04
N GLY A 43 10.20 7.38 6.36
CA GLY A 43 8.99 7.44 7.16
C GLY A 43 8.11 6.19 7.12
N MET A 44 8.54 5.09 6.51
CA MET A 44 7.84 3.80 6.54
C MET A 44 7.82 3.23 7.97
N ARG A 45 6.79 2.42 8.27
CA ARG A 45 6.60 1.78 9.59
C ARG A 45 7.07 0.33 9.57
N TYR A 46 7.46 -0.18 10.74
CA TYR A 46 7.97 -1.53 10.94
C TYR A 46 7.60 -2.07 12.32
N LEU A 47 7.44 -3.39 12.44
CA LEU A 47 7.14 -4.05 13.71
C LEU A 47 8.35 -4.09 14.64
N THR A 48 9.56 -4.10 14.09
CA THR A 48 10.81 -4.12 14.87
C THR A 48 11.67 -2.89 14.59
N GLU A 49 12.45 -2.49 15.61
CA GLU A 49 13.39 -1.37 15.51
C GLU A 49 14.48 -1.66 14.47
N LYS A 50 14.99 -2.90 14.45
CA LYS A 50 16.01 -3.34 13.50
C LYS A 50 15.58 -3.14 12.03
N ASP A 51 14.36 -3.56 11.68
CA ASP A 51 13.87 -3.41 10.30
C ASP A 51 13.70 -1.92 9.92
N SER A 52 13.33 -1.09 10.88
CA SER A 52 13.23 0.37 10.71
C SER A 52 14.61 1.01 10.49
N ASP A 53 15.61 0.59 11.26
CA ASP A 53 16.98 1.09 11.17
C ASP A 53 17.66 0.65 9.87
N ASP A 54 17.43 -0.60 9.45
CA ASP A 54 18.03 -1.17 8.24
C ASP A 54 17.37 -0.66 6.94
N CYS A 55 16.14 -0.12 7.00
CA CYS A 55 15.37 0.29 5.82
C CYS A 55 16.08 1.25 4.85
N CYS A 56 16.73 2.29 5.38
CA CYS A 56 17.44 3.30 4.59
C CYS A 56 18.86 3.48 5.08
N ARG A 57 19.42 2.45 5.73
CA ARG A 57 20.78 2.45 6.24
C ARG A 57 21.74 2.62 5.08
N ILE A 58 22.41 3.76 5.03
CA ILE A 58 23.53 3.96 4.12
C ILE A 58 24.72 3.22 4.75
N ILE A 59 25.11 2.10 4.15
CA ILE A 59 26.35 1.40 4.49
C ILE A 59 27.43 2.08 3.65
N SER A 60 28.27 2.87 4.29
CA SER A 60 29.49 3.40 3.67
C SER A 60 30.59 2.36 3.90
N ASP A 61 31.12 1.79 2.81
CA ASP A 61 32.36 0.98 2.81
C ASP A 61 33.60 1.87 2.94
#